data_AF-A0A4Q3YMD8-F1
#
_entry.id   AF-A0A4Q3YMD8-F1
#
_cell.length_a   1.000
_cell.length_b   1.000
_cell.length_c   1.000
_cell.angle_alpha   90.00
_cell.angle_beta   90.00
_cell.angle_gamma   90.00
#
_symmetry.space_group_name_H-M   'P 1'
#
loop_
_entity.id
_entity.type
_entity.pdbx_description
1 polymer ?
#
loop_
_entity_poly.entity_id
_entity_poly.type
_entity_poly.pdbx_seq_one_letter_code
_entity_poly.pdbx_strand_id
1 'polypeptide(L)' 'LAEFRRKLRYLLDRMKPVHGEAQTINVFPALPVSAAVEVGRIWMPKADLPLRIYDQNRLLGGFAPTLDIRYGT' A
#
# COMPACT_ATOMS: atom_id res chain seq x y z
N LEU A 1 -8.94 -2.21 -14.97
CA LEU A 1 -8.56 -2.24 -13.53
C LEU A 1 -8.97 -3.53 -12.80
N ALA A 2 -9.93 -4.33 -13.28
CA ALA A 2 -10.36 -5.55 -12.58
C ALA A 2 -9.23 -6.57 -12.31
N GLU A 3 -8.38 -6.85 -13.32
CA GLU A 3 -7.25 -7.76 -13.15
C GLU A 3 -6.19 -7.23 -12.18
N PHE A 4 -5.92 -5.92 -12.21
CA PHE A 4 -5.04 -5.28 -11.22
C PHE A 4 -5.56 -5.50 -9.81
N ARG A 5 -6.85 -5.24 -9.58
CA ARG A 5 -7.48 -5.46 -8.29
C ARG A 5 -7.34 -6.90 -7.81
N ARG A 6 -7.63 -7.86 -8.68
CA ARG A 6 -7.58 -9.29 -8.37
C ARG A 6 -6.18 -9.71 -7.94
N LYS A 7 -5.16 -9.29 -8.68
CA LYS A 7 -3.75 -9.58 -8.36
C LYS A 7 -3.30 -8.90 -7.09
N LEU A 8 -3.70 -7.64 -6.88
CA LEU A 8 -3.30 -6.88 -5.70
C LEU A 8 -3.92 -7.46 -4.42
N ARG A 9 -5.21 -7.84 -4.44
CA ARG A 9 -5.86 -8.50 -3.31
C ARG A 9 -5.13 -9.78 -2.93
N TYR A 10 -4.87 -10.65 -3.91
CA TYR A 10 -4.11 -11.88 -3.70
C TYR A 10 -2.71 -11.63 -3.13
N LEU A 11 -2.04 -10.56 -3.56
CA LEU A 11 -0.74 -10.17 -3.03
C LEU A 11 -0.83 -9.75 -1.57
N LEU A 12 -1.76 -8.86 -1.21
CA LEU A 12 -1.96 -8.38 0.17
C LEU A 12 -2.27 -9.54 1.12
N ASP A 13 -3.19 -10.44 0.72
CA ASP A 13 -3.56 -11.64 1.46
C ASP A 13 -2.35 -12.54 1.77
N ARG A 14 -1.34 -12.55 0.88
CA ARG A 14 -0.13 -13.37 1.02
C ARG A 14 1.00 -12.72 1.79
N MET A 15 1.06 -11.39 1.85
CA MET A 15 2.19 -10.71 2.51
C MET A 15 2.23 -11.02 4.00
N LYS A 16 1.08 -10.96 4.68
CA LYS A 16 0.96 -11.14 6.13
C LYS A 16 1.40 -12.55 6.60
N PRO A 17 0.93 -13.66 6.00
CA PRO A 17 1.41 -15.00 6.36
C PRO A 17 2.92 -15.23 6.13
N VAL A 18 3.50 -14.56 5.13
CA VAL A 18 4.91 -14.76 4.75
C VAL A 18 5.87 -13.94 5.63
N HIS A 19 5.46 -12.75 6.06
CA HIS A 19 6.36 -11.79 6.75
C HIS A 19 5.98 -11.53 8.22
N GLY A 20 4.83 -12.04 8.68
CA GLY A 20 4.32 -11.81 10.04
C GLY A 20 3.44 -10.55 10.15
N GLU A 21 2.77 -10.40 11.29
CA GLU A 21 1.74 -9.37 11.50
C GLU A 21 2.29 -7.98 11.88
N ALA A 22 3.53 -7.89 12.37
CA ALA A 22 4.13 -6.66 12.90
C ALA A 22 4.82 -5.79 11.83
N GLN A 23 4.52 -6.02 10.56
CA GLN A 23 5.22 -5.38 9.43
C GLN A 23 4.41 -4.23 8.83
N THR A 24 5.09 -3.32 8.14
CA THR A 24 4.48 -2.24 7.34
C THR A 24 4.85 -2.39 5.88
N ILE A 25 3.88 -2.24 4.99
CA ILE A 25 4.10 -2.23 3.54
C ILE A 25 4.49 -0.82 3.12
N ASN A 26 5.72 -0.67 2.63
CA ASN A 26 6.19 0.59 2.04
C ASN A 26 5.73 0.66 0.58
N VAL A 27 4.88 1.63 0.26
CA VAL A 27 4.25 1.81 -1.05
C VAL A 27 4.90 2.99 -1.76
N PHE A 28 5.50 2.72 -2.92
CA PHE A 28 6.08 3.72 -3.83
C PHE A 28 5.20 3.79 -5.09
N PRO A 29 4.17 4.65 -5.11
CA PRO A 29 3.17 4.70 -6.17
C PRO A 29 3.78 5.29 -7.45
N ALA A 30 4.20 4.43 -8.38
CA ALA A 30 4.57 4.78 -9.75
C ALA A 30 3.48 4.33 -10.73
N LEU A 31 2.25 4.80 -10.51
CA LEU A 31 1.04 4.29 -11.18
C LEU A 31 -0.03 5.39 -11.38
N PRO A 32 -0.95 5.26 -12.35
CA PRO A 32 -2.01 6.25 -12.59
C PRO A 32 -2.95 6.42 -11.40
N VAL A 33 -3.50 7.63 -11.20
CA VAL A 33 -4.40 7.97 -10.08
C VAL A 33 -5.52 6.94 -9.90
N SER A 34 -6.13 6.47 -10.99
CA SER A 34 -7.21 5.48 -10.93
C SER A 34 -6.78 4.17 -10.28
N ALA A 35 -5.56 3.69 -10.57
CA ALA A 35 -5.00 2.50 -9.94
C ALA A 35 -4.64 2.76 -8.46
N ALA A 36 -4.20 3.97 -8.09
CA ALA A 36 -3.91 4.32 -6.70
C ALA A 36 -5.17 4.25 -5.83
N VAL A 37 -6.30 4.73 -6.37
CA VAL A 37 -7.60 4.60 -5.71
C VAL A 37 -8.00 3.13 -5.54
N GLU A 38 -7.71 2.26 -6.53
CA GLU A 38 -7.95 0.81 -6.36
C GLU A 38 -7.12 0.21 -5.22
N VAL A 39 -5.86 0.63 -5.04
CA VAL A 39 -5.01 0.15 -3.92
C VAL A 39 -5.69 0.43 -2.59
N GLY A 40 -6.09 1.69 -2.36
CA GLY A 40 -6.78 2.08 -1.13
C GLY A 40 -8.13 1.39 -0.95
N ARG A 41 -8.89 1.19 -2.03
CA ARG A 41 -10.22 0.54 -1.97
C ARG A 41 -10.14 -0.95 -1.61
N ILE A 42 -9.08 -1.63 -2.01
CA ILE A 42 -8.91 -3.07 -1.75
C ILE A 42 -8.42 -3.34 -0.35
N TRP A 43 -7.57 -2.46 0.18
CA TRP A 43 -6.96 -2.60 1.49
C TRP A 43 -8.03 -2.68 2.60
N MET A 44 -7.94 -3.73 3.42
CA MET A 44 -8.87 -4.03 4.50
C MET A 44 -8.20 -3.74 5.86
N PRO A 45 -8.67 -2.72 6.60
CA PRO A 45 -7.98 -2.24 7.80
C PRO A 45 -7.68 -3.31 8.86
N LYS A 46 -8.55 -4.30 9.02
CA LYS A 46 -8.42 -5.35 10.04
C LYS A 46 -7.63 -6.58 9.57
N ALA A 47 -7.39 -6.73 8.28
CA ALA A 47 -6.84 -7.96 7.70
C ALA A 47 -5.46 -7.74 7.08
N ASP A 48 -5.26 -6.59 6.45
CA ASP A 48 -4.03 -6.24 5.75
C ASP A 48 -3.04 -5.50 6.66
N LEU A 49 -1.75 -5.61 6.33
CA LEU A 49 -0.70 -4.87 7.02
C LEU A 49 -0.86 -3.35 6.79
N PRO A 50 -0.43 -2.50 7.75
CA PRO A 50 -0.35 -1.06 7.55
C PRO A 50 0.40 -0.67 6.29
N LEU A 51 0.00 0.43 5.66
CA LEU A 51 0.67 1.01 4.51
C LEU A 51 1.40 2.29 4.92
N ARG A 52 2.63 2.45 4.45
CA ARG A 52 3.36 3.72 4.44
C ARG A 52 3.57 4.15 3.01
N ILE A 53 2.91 5.23 2.60
CA ILE A 53 2.96 5.76 1.25
C ILE A 53 4.08 6.79 1.15
N TYR A 54 4.85 6.68 0.08
CA TYR A 54 5.90 7.60 -0.28
C TYR A 54 5.48 8.42 -1.51
N ASP A 55 5.95 9.66 -1.60
CA ASP A 55 5.82 10.48 -2.80
C ASP A 55 7.20 10.85 -3.33
N GLN A 56 7.33 10.90 -4.66
CA GLN A 56 8.58 11.31 -5.29
C GLN A 56 8.68 12.84 -5.29
N ASN A 57 9.42 13.37 -4.32
CA ASN A 57 9.63 14.80 -4.21
C ASN A 57 11.01 15.20 -4.76
N ARG A 58 11.01 15.89 -5.89
CA ARG A 58 12.23 16.41 -6.54
C ARG A 58 13.02 17.39 -5.67
N LEU A 59 12.34 18.18 -4.84
CA LEU A 59 12.98 19.15 -3.94
C LEU A 59 13.71 18.46 -2.78
N LEU A 60 13.22 17.28 -2.38
CA LEU A 60 13.84 16.46 -1.33
C LEU A 60 14.85 15.43 -1.89
N GLY A 61 15.09 15.44 -3.20
CA GLY A 61 16.04 14.55 -3.86
C GLY A 61 15.63 13.07 -3.92
N GLY A 62 14.35 12.74 -3.69
CA GLY A 62 13.92 11.34 -3.69
C GLY A 62 12.51 11.09 -3.16
N PHE A 63 12.26 9.85 -2.76
CA PHE A 63 10.99 9.45 -2.15
C PHE A 63 10.95 9.83 -0.67
N ALA A 64 9.95 10.61 -0.28
CA ALA A 64 9.69 10.97 1.11
C ALA A 64 8.37 10.32 1.58
N PRO A 65 8.28 9.81 2.82
CA PRO A 65 7.03 9.30 3.35
C PRO A 65 6.02 10.44 3.51
N THR A 66 4.77 10.23 3.09
CA THR A 66 3.73 11.27 3.06
C THR A 66 2.44 10.88 3.76
N LEU A 67 2.09 9.59 3.77
CA LEU A 67 0.84 9.13 4.37
C LEU A 67 1.00 7.75 4.99
N ASP A 68 0.62 7.61 6.25
CA ASP A 68 0.48 6.32 6.92
C ASP A 68 -0.99 5.92 7.01
N ILE A 69 -1.32 4.74 6.50
CA ILE A 69 -2.66 4.13 6.60
C ILE A 69 -2.54 2.92 7.52
N ARG A 70 -3.13 3.00 8.71
CA ARG A 70 -3.06 1.96 9.75
C ARG A 70 -4.40 1.83 10.48
N TYR A 71 -4.69 0.65 11.02
CA TYR A 71 -5.88 0.39 11.84
C TYR A 71 -5.46 0.19 13.29
N GLY A 72 -6.06 0.95 14.21
CA GLY A 72 -5.66 0.96 15.62
C GLY A 72 -4.60 2.02 15.93
N THR A 73 -4.49 2.35 17.23
CA THR A 73 -3.71 3.48 17.77
C THR A 73 -2.21 3.19 17.79
#